data_AF-A0A3N5MZ88-F1
#
_entry.id   AF-A0A3N5MZ88-F1
#
_cell.length_a   1.000
_cell.length_b   1.000
_cell.length_c   1.000
_cell.angle_alpha   90.00
_cell.angle_beta   90.00
_cell.angle_gamma   90.00
#
_symmetry.space_group_name_H-M   'P 1'
#
loop_
_entity.id
_entity.type
_entity.pdbx_description
1 polymer ?
#
loop_
_entity_poly.entity_id
_entity_poly.type
_entity_poly.pdbx_seq_one_letter_code
_entity_poly.pdbx_strand_id
1 'polypeptide(L)'
;MLKDQVTMPNQSNHRIRFLWITVVFLLAFSACTPQQAPQPEIKPTISLEPCQLSAPGQVTRKEAKCGTLTVYENREAGSGRQIDLRIAVIPSISRNPAPDPLFFLTGGPGQAATESFPVMASAFERIQQKRDIVLVDQRGTGQSNPLKCPVLDEDLENQADDAYMDFLNTCLESLDADPRLYTTWIAMQDLDQVREALGYQQINLYGVSYGTRAVLTYLKQYPDRVRSVILDGVVPQDEVLGIDVGRDAQRALDMIFARCAADQACNQA
;
A
#
# COMPACT_ATOMS: atom_id res chain seq x y z
N MET A 1 49.31 33.69 -11.08
CA MET A 1 49.61 35.00 -10.48
C MET A 1 49.25 34.92 -9.00
N LEU A 2 50.25 35.18 -8.13
CA LEU A 2 50.18 35.60 -6.69
C LEU A 2 49.26 34.76 -5.79
N LYS A 3 49.67 33.79 -4.95
CA LYS A 3 50.80 33.67 -3.99
C LYS A 3 50.99 34.90 -3.11
N ASP A 4 50.51 34.82 -1.87
CA ASP A 4 51.14 35.44 -0.71
C ASP A 4 51.23 34.44 0.43
N GLN A 5 52.47 34.15 0.80
CA GLN A 5 52.89 33.53 2.04
C GLN A 5 53.50 34.62 2.91
N VAL A 6 53.27 34.56 4.23
CA VAL A 6 54.14 35.21 5.20
C VAL A 6 54.48 34.19 6.30
N THR A 7 55.74 34.28 6.71
CA THR A 7 56.62 33.26 7.28
C THR A 7 57.01 33.54 8.74
N MET A 8 57.18 32.44 9.51
CA MET A 8 58.25 32.18 10.52
C MET A 8 58.29 33.02 11.83
N PRO A 9 58.80 32.51 12.99
CA PRO A 9 60.00 31.66 13.09
C PRO A 9 60.03 30.48 14.10
N ASN A 10 60.77 29.46 13.65
CA ASN A 10 61.81 28.63 14.31
C ASN A 10 62.12 28.88 15.80
N GLN A 11 62.20 27.82 16.62
CA GLN A 11 63.33 27.57 17.54
C GLN A 11 63.38 26.14 18.11
N SER A 12 64.58 25.55 17.96
CA SER A 12 65.30 24.65 18.87
C SER A 12 64.89 23.17 19.06
N ASN A 13 65.83 22.32 18.64
CA ASN A 13 65.98 20.92 19.04
C ASN A 13 66.33 20.80 20.54
N HIS A 14 65.58 19.98 21.28
CA HIS A 14 66.14 19.28 22.44
C HIS A 14 65.75 17.80 22.43
N ARG A 15 66.77 16.95 22.26
CA ARG A 15 66.70 15.52 22.54
C ARG A 15 66.68 15.33 24.06
N ILE A 16 65.65 14.68 24.59
CA ILE A 16 65.69 14.04 25.91
C ILE A 16 65.06 12.65 25.77
N ARG A 17 65.90 11.62 25.94
CA ARG A 17 65.51 10.22 26.19
C ARG A 17 65.28 10.07 27.70
N PHE A 18 64.09 9.69 28.15
CA PHE A 18 63.82 8.98 29.42
C PHE A 18 62.39 8.41 29.30
N LEU A 19 62.21 7.10 29.13
CA LEU A 19 62.08 6.05 30.15
C LEU A 19 60.60 5.77 30.47
N TRP A 20 60.28 4.48 30.38
CA TRP A 20 59.01 3.80 30.62
C TRP A 20 58.25 4.28 31.87
N ILE A 21 57.00 4.72 31.71
CA ILE A 21 55.95 4.56 32.74
C ILE A 21 54.63 4.19 32.03
N THR A 22 54.21 2.96 32.28
CA THR A 22 52.92 2.36 31.96
C THR A 22 51.80 3.12 32.67
N VAL A 23 50.85 3.70 31.93
CA VAL A 23 49.53 4.06 32.48
C VAL A 23 48.46 3.61 31.49
N VAL A 24 47.84 2.48 31.83
CA VAL A 24 46.61 1.96 31.23
C VAL A 24 45.47 2.91 31.62
N PHE A 25 45.05 3.77 30.70
CA PHE A 25 43.78 4.49 30.81
C PHE A 25 42.73 3.73 29.98
N LEU A 26 42.18 2.67 30.57
CA LEU A 26 40.94 2.02 30.13
C LEU A 26 39.78 2.97 30.48
N LEU A 27 39.49 3.92 29.59
CA LEU A 27 38.27 4.71 29.67
C LEU A 27 37.10 3.84 29.20
N ALA A 28 36.32 3.41 30.17
CA ALA A 28 35.02 2.79 30.01
C ALA A 28 34.08 3.76 29.26
N PHE A 29 34.01 3.62 27.93
CA PHE A 29 32.81 4.01 27.19
C PHE A 29 31.74 2.97 27.53
N SER A 30 31.04 3.18 28.65
CA SER A 30 29.74 2.56 28.89
C SER A 30 28.83 2.99 27.75
N ALA A 31 28.65 2.09 26.78
CA ALA A 31 27.64 2.22 25.76
C ALA A 31 26.27 2.26 26.44
N CYS A 32 25.73 3.46 26.62
CA CYS A 32 24.30 3.65 26.80
C CYS A 32 23.64 3.35 25.45
N THR A 33 23.54 2.07 25.11
CA THR A 33 22.60 1.62 24.10
C THR A 33 21.22 1.91 24.69
N PRO A 34 20.38 2.77 24.08
CA PRO A 34 19.01 2.92 24.55
C PRO A 34 18.35 1.56 24.42
N GLN A 35 18.10 0.92 25.56
CA GLN A 35 17.40 -0.35 25.63
C GLN A 35 15.97 -0.05 25.21
N GLN A 36 15.69 -0.30 23.93
CA GLN A 36 14.36 -0.13 23.37
C GLN A 36 13.42 -1.01 24.18
N ALA A 37 12.53 -0.36 24.95
CA ALA A 37 11.57 -1.08 25.77
C ALA A 37 10.83 -2.09 24.90
N PRO A 38 10.63 -3.33 25.37
CA PRO A 38 9.85 -4.32 24.63
C PRO A 38 8.49 -3.72 24.31
N GLN A 39 8.25 -3.49 23.02
CA GLN A 39 6.98 -2.98 22.53
C GLN A 39 5.89 -3.99 22.91
N PRO A 40 4.74 -3.55 23.41
CA PRO A 40 3.67 -4.46 23.79
C PRO A 40 3.32 -5.38 22.61
N GLU A 41 3.26 -6.68 22.90
CA GLU A 41 2.90 -7.71 21.93
C GLU A 41 1.41 -7.51 21.57
N ILE A 42 1.13 -7.17 20.31
CA ILE A 42 -0.25 -7.00 19.82
C ILE A 42 -0.78 -8.41 19.51
N LYS A 43 -1.74 -8.87 20.29
CA LYS A 43 -2.36 -10.18 20.07
C LYS A 43 -3.42 -10.09 18.98
N PRO A 44 -3.45 -11.02 18.01
CA PRO A 44 -4.52 -11.07 17.02
C PRO A 44 -5.89 -11.25 17.69
N THR A 45 -6.88 -10.49 17.23
CA THR A 45 -8.26 -10.52 17.73
C THR A 45 -9.25 -11.08 16.71
N ILE A 46 -8.82 -11.28 15.45
CA ILE A 46 -9.62 -11.87 14.38
C ILE A 46 -9.29 -13.36 14.24
N SER A 47 -10.33 -14.19 14.12
CA SER A 47 -10.18 -15.58 13.68
C SER A 47 -10.14 -15.67 12.16
N LEU A 48 -9.20 -16.44 11.63
CA LEU A 48 -9.07 -16.68 10.20
C LEU A 48 -9.19 -18.18 9.92
N GLU A 49 -10.03 -18.53 8.97
CA GLU A 49 -10.28 -19.92 8.55
C GLU A 49 -9.66 -20.18 7.17
N PRO A 50 -9.23 -21.42 6.87
CA PRO A 50 -8.76 -21.79 5.54
C PRO A 50 -9.80 -21.45 4.46
N CYS A 51 -9.34 -20.87 3.35
CA CYS A 51 -10.18 -20.46 2.23
C CYS A 51 -9.39 -20.49 0.92
N GLN A 52 -10.10 -20.41 -0.20
CA GLN A 52 -9.52 -20.21 -1.52
C GLN A 52 -9.98 -18.88 -2.11
N LEU A 53 -9.04 -18.14 -2.68
CA LEU A 53 -9.29 -16.91 -3.41
C LEU A 53 -9.30 -17.19 -4.91
N SER A 54 -10.11 -16.42 -5.63
CA SER A 54 -10.20 -16.49 -7.09
C SER A 54 -10.65 -15.18 -7.69
N ALA A 55 -10.09 -14.85 -8.85
CA ALA A 55 -10.63 -13.78 -9.67
C ALA A 55 -11.92 -14.23 -10.39
N PRO A 56 -12.90 -13.34 -10.60
CA PRO A 56 -14.08 -13.60 -11.42
C PRO A 56 -13.71 -14.16 -12.80
N GLY A 57 -14.36 -15.24 -13.22
CA GLY A 57 -14.11 -15.88 -14.51
C GLY A 57 -12.79 -16.64 -14.64
N GLN A 58 -11.98 -16.73 -13.58
CA GLN A 58 -10.68 -17.42 -13.60
C GLN A 58 -10.73 -18.77 -12.88
N VAL A 59 -9.97 -19.74 -13.42
CA VAL A 59 -9.85 -21.09 -12.85
C VAL A 59 -8.79 -21.13 -11.73
N THR A 60 -7.77 -20.27 -11.81
CA THR A 60 -6.69 -20.21 -10.83
C THR A 60 -7.24 -19.90 -9.44
N ARG A 61 -6.83 -20.71 -8.45
CA ARG A 61 -7.14 -20.53 -7.03
C ARG A 61 -5.87 -20.22 -6.25
N LYS A 62 -5.99 -19.38 -5.22
CA LYS A 62 -4.92 -19.10 -4.26
C LYS A 62 -5.38 -19.46 -2.86
N GLU A 63 -4.67 -20.40 -2.23
CA GLU A 63 -4.90 -20.75 -0.82
C GLU A 63 -4.60 -19.55 0.09
N ALA A 64 -5.49 -19.31 1.05
CA ALA A 64 -5.38 -18.24 2.03
C ALA A 64 -6.05 -18.64 3.35
N LYS A 65 -5.95 -17.75 4.35
CA LYS A 65 -6.77 -17.75 5.55
C LYS A 65 -7.63 -16.52 5.54
N CYS A 66 -8.94 -16.67 5.59
CA CYS A 66 -9.86 -15.57 5.45
C CYS A 66 -10.67 -15.34 6.72
N GLY A 67 -11.09 -14.10 6.93
CA GLY A 67 -11.99 -13.73 8.02
C GLY A 67 -12.74 -12.46 7.70
N THR A 68 -13.39 -11.94 8.74
CA THR A 68 -14.18 -10.73 8.68
C THR A 68 -13.86 -9.88 9.89
N LEU A 69 -13.71 -8.56 9.68
CA LEU A 69 -13.65 -7.58 10.75
C LEU A 69 -14.86 -6.66 10.65
N THR A 70 -15.70 -6.64 11.69
CA THR A 70 -16.82 -5.72 11.79
C THR A 70 -16.33 -4.36 12.31
N VAL A 71 -16.66 -3.29 11.59
CA VAL A 71 -16.26 -1.91 11.91
C VAL A 71 -17.47 -0.98 11.85
N TYR A 72 -17.40 0.18 12.49
CA TYR A 72 -18.43 1.20 12.31
C TYR A 72 -18.35 1.80 10.90
N GLU A 73 -19.50 1.94 10.25
CA GLU A 73 -19.60 2.63 8.97
C GLU A 73 -19.17 4.09 9.14
N ASN A 74 -19.76 4.78 10.12
CA ASN A 74 -19.30 6.09 10.57
C ASN A 74 -18.27 5.95 11.70
N ARG A 75 -16.99 6.06 11.32
CA ARG A 75 -15.85 5.98 12.22
C ARG A 75 -15.82 7.08 13.27
N GLU A 76 -16.15 8.31 12.88
CA GLU A 76 -16.09 9.47 13.77
C GLU A 76 -17.15 9.38 14.88
N ALA A 77 -18.34 8.90 14.54
CA ALA A 77 -19.41 8.70 15.51
C ALA A 77 -19.13 7.55 16.50
N GLY A 78 -18.28 6.58 16.13
CA GLY A 78 -17.93 5.41 16.96
C GLY A 78 -19.13 4.57 17.39
N SER A 79 -20.26 4.70 16.71
CA SER A 79 -21.56 4.12 17.07
C SER A 79 -22.47 4.06 15.84
N GLY A 80 -23.57 3.31 15.94
CA GLY A 80 -24.55 3.17 14.85
C GLY A 80 -24.25 1.97 13.94
N ARG A 81 -24.52 2.13 12.64
CA ARG A 81 -24.40 1.06 11.65
C ARG A 81 -22.97 0.52 11.60
N GLN A 82 -22.88 -0.80 11.51
CA GLN A 82 -21.64 -1.53 11.33
C GLN A 82 -21.62 -2.19 9.96
N ILE A 83 -20.42 -2.35 9.43
CA ILE A 83 -20.15 -3.02 8.17
C ILE A 83 -19.05 -4.04 8.37
N ASP A 84 -19.11 -5.11 7.58
CA ASP A 84 -18.11 -6.16 7.60
C ASP A 84 -17.06 -5.89 6.54
N LEU A 85 -15.79 -6.07 6.93
CA LEU A 85 -14.64 -6.01 6.04
C LEU A 85 -14.13 -7.42 5.76
N ARG A 86 -14.04 -7.78 4.49
CA ARG A 86 -13.45 -9.04 4.04
C ARG A 86 -11.93 -8.95 4.06
N ILE A 87 -11.31 -9.91 4.75
CA ILE A 87 -9.87 -9.99 4.91
C ILE A 87 -9.40 -11.37 4.44
N ALA A 88 -8.26 -11.40 3.77
CA ALA A 88 -7.53 -12.63 3.50
C ALA A 88 -6.04 -12.46 3.78
N VAL A 89 -5.44 -13.46 4.42
CA VAL A 89 -4.01 -13.56 4.67
C VAL A 89 -3.49 -14.76 3.89
N ILE A 90 -2.60 -14.51 2.94
CA ILE A 90 -1.84 -15.54 2.25
C ILE A 90 -0.58 -15.76 3.09
N PRO A 91 -0.46 -16.90 3.79
CA PRO A 91 0.64 -17.10 4.72
C PRO A 91 1.99 -17.16 4.00
N SER A 92 3.01 -16.68 4.70
CA SER A 92 4.40 -16.93 4.36
C SER A 92 4.68 -18.43 4.25
N ILE A 93 5.54 -18.81 3.31
CA ILE A 93 6.01 -20.20 3.18
C ILE A 93 7.05 -20.55 4.26
N SER A 94 7.82 -19.56 4.73
CA SER A 94 8.79 -19.75 5.82
C SER A 94 8.09 -20.17 7.12
N ARG A 95 8.70 -21.12 7.85
CA ARG A 95 8.29 -21.49 9.21
C ARG A 95 8.58 -20.40 10.25
N ASN A 96 9.46 -19.46 9.91
CA ASN A 96 9.77 -18.27 10.70
C ASN A 96 9.55 -17.06 9.78
N PRO A 97 8.30 -16.61 9.59
CA PRO A 97 8.01 -15.44 8.79
C PRO A 97 8.62 -14.19 9.41
N ALA A 98 9.00 -13.24 8.59
CA ALA A 98 9.35 -11.91 9.07
C ALA A 98 8.08 -11.21 9.62
N PRO A 99 8.21 -10.41 10.70
CA PRO A 99 7.06 -9.92 11.47
C PRO A 99 6.23 -8.86 10.75
N ASP A 100 6.78 -8.23 9.71
CA ASP A 100 6.15 -7.17 8.93
C ASP A 100 5.58 -7.74 7.61
N PRO A 101 4.25 -7.90 7.48
CA PRO A 101 3.63 -8.44 6.28
C PRO A 101 3.64 -7.43 5.13
N LEU A 102 3.24 -7.87 3.93
CA LEU A 102 2.89 -6.98 2.83
C LEU A 102 1.38 -6.81 2.75
N PHE A 103 0.88 -5.59 2.88
CA PHE A 103 -0.49 -5.24 2.55
C PHE A 103 -0.57 -4.83 1.08
N PHE A 104 -1.37 -5.52 0.30
CA PHE A 104 -1.57 -5.24 -1.12
C PHE A 104 -2.86 -4.45 -1.32
N LEU A 105 -2.73 -3.28 -1.96
CA LEU A 105 -3.84 -2.40 -2.30
C LEU A 105 -3.97 -2.36 -3.82
N THR A 106 -5.05 -2.96 -4.31
CA THR A 106 -5.39 -2.96 -5.73
C THR A 106 -5.87 -1.59 -6.21
N GLY A 107 -5.94 -1.45 -7.53
CA GLY A 107 -6.42 -0.26 -8.23
C GLY A 107 -7.93 -0.22 -8.44
N GLY A 108 -8.35 0.37 -9.56
CA GLY A 108 -9.74 0.72 -9.84
C GLY A 108 -9.92 2.23 -9.87
N PRO A 109 -10.55 2.88 -8.87
CA PRO A 109 -11.12 2.32 -7.63
C PRO A 109 -12.25 1.30 -7.89
N GLY A 110 -12.67 0.58 -6.85
CA GLY A 110 -13.78 -0.38 -6.92
C GLY A 110 -13.35 -1.85 -7.02
N GLN A 111 -12.09 -2.14 -7.37
CA GLN A 111 -11.60 -3.51 -7.39
C GLN A 111 -11.41 -4.06 -5.96
N ALA A 112 -11.78 -5.32 -5.77
CA ALA A 112 -11.53 -6.06 -4.53
C ALA A 112 -10.10 -6.65 -4.53
N ALA A 113 -9.38 -6.49 -3.42
CA ALA A 113 -8.02 -7.02 -3.31
C ALA A 113 -8.03 -8.56 -3.32
N THR A 114 -9.03 -9.19 -2.69
CA THR A 114 -9.17 -10.64 -2.62
C THR A 114 -9.49 -11.28 -3.97
N GLU A 115 -10.11 -10.53 -4.87
CA GLU A 115 -10.42 -10.96 -6.24
C GLU A 115 -9.30 -10.65 -7.23
N SER A 116 -8.57 -9.54 -7.04
CA SER A 116 -7.53 -9.08 -7.97
C SER A 116 -6.19 -9.78 -7.75
N PHE A 117 -5.81 -10.01 -6.48
CA PHE A 117 -4.49 -10.57 -6.15
C PHE A 117 -4.20 -11.95 -6.76
N PRO A 118 -5.14 -12.91 -6.85
CA PRO A 118 -4.86 -14.23 -7.42
C PRO A 118 -4.23 -14.21 -8.83
N VAL A 119 -4.57 -13.23 -9.66
CA VAL A 119 -4.00 -13.06 -11.02
C VAL A 119 -2.55 -12.58 -10.95
N MET A 120 -2.18 -11.85 -9.91
CA MET A 120 -0.85 -11.28 -9.70
C MET A 120 0.04 -12.12 -8.78
N ALA A 121 -0.49 -13.19 -8.18
CA ALA A 121 0.19 -13.93 -7.11
C ALA A 121 1.61 -14.40 -7.47
N SER A 122 1.88 -14.75 -8.73
CA SER A 122 3.21 -15.18 -9.21
C SER A 122 4.27 -14.07 -9.09
N ALA A 123 3.90 -12.81 -9.30
CA ALA A 123 4.81 -11.67 -9.15
C ALA A 123 5.28 -11.47 -7.69
N PHE A 124 4.51 -12.00 -6.73
CA PHE A 124 4.76 -11.84 -5.29
C PHE A 124 5.38 -13.08 -4.63
N GLU A 125 5.73 -14.13 -5.38
CA GLU A 125 6.26 -15.38 -4.82
C GLU A 125 7.47 -15.14 -3.91
N ARG A 126 8.42 -14.29 -4.34
CA ARG A 126 9.62 -13.97 -3.55
C ARG A 126 9.30 -13.27 -2.23
N ILE A 127 8.21 -12.49 -2.19
CA ILE A 127 7.74 -11.83 -0.97
C ILE A 127 7.06 -12.87 -0.07
N GLN A 128 6.18 -13.70 -0.65
CA GLN A 128 5.49 -14.78 0.07
C GLN A 128 6.46 -15.80 0.69
N GLN A 129 7.68 -15.96 0.15
CA GLN A 129 8.69 -16.82 0.78
C GLN A 129 9.01 -16.41 2.22
N LYS A 130 8.87 -15.12 2.57
CA LYS A 130 9.32 -14.58 3.85
C LYS A 130 8.25 -13.84 4.63
N ARG A 131 7.16 -13.42 3.99
CA ARG A 131 6.16 -12.51 4.55
C ARG A 131 4.77 -13.01 4.25
N ASP A 132 3.86 -12.80 5.18
CA ASP A 132 2.44 -12.89 4.88
C ASP A 132 2.06 -11.78 3.88
N ILE A 133 1.09 -12.07 3.02
CA ILE A 133 0.47 -11.09 2.15
C ILE A 133 -0.98 -10.91 2.61
N VAL A 134 -1.31 -9.69 3.01
CA VAL A 134 -2.62 -9.33 3.55
C VAL A 134 -3.41 -8.57 2.49
N LEU A 135 -4.63 -9.04 2.27
CA LEU A 135 -5.61 -8.48 1.35
C LEU A 135 -6.80 -8.02 2.17
N VAL A 136 -7.21 -6.78 1.94
CA VAL A 136 -8.41 -6.20 2.52
C VAL A 136 -9.23 -5.66 1.38
N ASP A 137 -10.44 -6.17 1.21
CA ASP A 137 -11.39 -5.50 0.32
C ASP A 137 -11.78 -4.20 1.01
N GLN A 138 -11.55 -3.07 0.35
CA GLN A 138 -11.92 -1.77 0.90
C GLN A 138 -13.44 -1.70 1.05
N ARG A 139 -13.94 -0.95 2.04
CA ARG A 139 -15.38 -0.65 2.17
C ARG A 139 -15.96 -0.26 0.80
N GLY A 140 -17.06 -0.89 0.42
CA GLY A 140 -17.71 -0.68 -0.89
C GLY A 140 -17.21 -1.58 -2.02
N THR A 141 -16.23 -2.44 -1.78
CA THR A 141 -15.66 -3.34 -2.80
C THR A 141 -15.76 -4.81 -2.39
N GLY A 142 -15.76 -5.71 -3.36
CA GLY A 142 -15.74 -7.16 -3.13
C GLY A 142 -16.83 -7.62 -2.18
N GLN A 143 -16.43 -8.20 -1.05
CA GLN A 143 -17.34 -8.64 0.01
C GLN A 143 -17.38 -7.70 1.23
N SER A 144 -16.76 -6.51 1.14
CA SER A 144 -16.73 -5.50 2.21
C SER A 144 -17.83 -4.47 2.04
N ASN A 145 -19.07 -4.82 2.43
CA ASN A 145 -20.28 -4.02 2.21
C ASN A 145 -20.31 -3.33 0.82
N PRO A 146 -20.35 -4.12 -0.26
CA PRO A 146 -20.16 -3.62 -1.62
C PRO A 146 -21.23 -2.61 -2.04
N LEU A 147 -20.80 -1.48 -2.63
CA LEU A 147 -21.71 -0.52 -3.23
C LEU A 147 -22.10 -1.03 -4.62
N LYS A 148 -23.36 -1.41 -4.79
CA LYS A 148 -23.89 -1.98 -6.03
C LYS A 148 -24.98 -1.08 -6.59
N CYS A 149 -24.69 -0.42 -7.69
CA CYS A 149 -25.71 0.24 -8.50
C CYS A 149 -26.42 -0.79 -9.41
N PRO A 150 -27.65 -0.48 -9.88
CA PRO A 150 -28.18 -1.09 -11.08
C PRO A 150 -27.20 -0.99 -12.25
N VAL A 151 -27.30 -1.92 -13.21
CA VAL A 151 -26.47 -1.87 -14.42
C VAL A 151 -26.83 -0.61 -15.22
N LEU A 152 -25.84 0.22 -15.51
CA LEU A 152 -25.98 1.36 -16.39
C LEU A 152 -26.15 0.87 -17.83
N ASP A 153 -27.13 1.41 -18.54
CA ASP A 153 -27.26 1.21 -19.98
C ASP A 153 -26.10 1.93 -20.69
N GLU A 154 -25.36 1.23 -21.57
CA GLU A 154 -24.19 1.77 -22.27
C GLU A 154 -24.53 3.00 -23.12
N ASP A 155 -25.78 3.10 -23.61
CA ASP A 155 -26.25 4.26 -24.39
C ASP A 155 -26.43 5.51 -23.50
N LEU A 156 -26.68 5.33 -22.20
CA LEU A 156 -26.80 6.41 -21.21
C LEU A 156 -25.44 6.87 -20.69
N GLU A 157 -24.42 6.01 -20.69
CA GLU A 157 -23.07 6.35 -20.20
C GLU A 157 -22.40 7.45 -21.04
N ASN A 158 -22.78 7.58 -22.31
CA ASN A 158 -22.23 8.56 -23.24
C ASN A 158 -23.01 9.88 -23.30
N GLN A 159 -24.04 10.05 -22.47
CA GLN A 159 -24.94 11.22 -22.49
C GLN A 159 -25.02 11.84 -21.09
N ALA A 160 -24.71 13.13 -20.99
CA ALA A 160 -24.91 13.90 -19.75
C ALA A 160 -26.31 14.56 -19.78
N ASP A 161 -27.35 13.74 -19.78
CA ASP A 161 -28.75 14.17 -19.85
C ASP A 161 -29.55 13.81 -18.58
N ASP A 162 -30.84 14.13 -18.58
CA ASP A 162 -31.73 13.86 -17.44
C ASP A 162 -31.81 12.37 -17.10
N ALA A 163 -31.71 11.48 -18.11
CA ALA A 163 -31.76 10.04 -17.89
C ALA A 163 -30.52 9.53 -17.14
N TYR A 164 -29.35 10.11 -17.40
CA TYR A 164 -28.14 9.83 -16.61
C TYR A 164 -28.29 10.29 -15.15
N MET A 165 -28.87 11.47 -14.91
CA MET A 165 -29.13 11.96 -13.55
C MET A 165 -30.14 11.08 -12.80
N ASP A 166 -31.20 10.62 -13.47
CA ASP A 166 -32.18 9.69 -12.90
C ASP A 166 -31.54 8.34 -12.54
N PHE A 167 -30.63 7.85 -13.38
CA PHE A 167 -29.84 6.65 -13.06
C PHE A 167 -28.99 6.86 -11.80
N LEU A 168 -28.29 7.99 -11.68
CA LEU A 168 -27.46 8.27 -10.50
C LEU A 168 -28.30 8.34 -9.22
N ASN A 169 -29.47 8.99 -9.28
CA ASN A 169 -30.41 9.03 -8.16
C ASN A 169 -30.92 7.64 -7.80
N THR A 170 -31.29 6.83 -8.80
CA THR A 170 -31.72 5.44 -8.61
C THR A 170 -30.61 4.60 -7.97
N CYS A 171 -29.36 4.74 -8.42
CA CYS A 171 -28.25 4.08 -7.75
C CYS A 171 -28.17 4.53 -6.29
N LEU A 172 -28.13 5.85 -6.03
CA LEU A 172 -27.99 6.39 -4.69
C LEU A 172 -29.07 5.89 -3.73
N GLU A 173 -30.33 5.86 -4.17
CA GLU A 173 -31.47 5.37 -3.39
C GLU A 173 -31.43 3.85 -3.15
N SER A 174 -30.81 3.10 -4.05
CA SER A 174 -30.68 1.63 -3.93
C SER A 174 -29.56 1.18 -2.98
N LEU A 175 -28.63 2.07 -2.63
CA LEU A 175 -27.50 1.74 -1.77
C LEU A 175 -27.98 1.51 -0.34
N ASP A 176 -27.75 0.31 0.18
CA ASP A 176 -27.79 0.07 1.62
C ASP A 176 -26.46 0.54 2.25
N ALA A 177 -26.21 1.84 2.23
CA ALA A 177 -25.00 2.49 2.75
C ALA A 177 -25.17 4.00 2.80
N ASP A 178 -24.38 4.71 3.60
CA ASP A 178 -24.15 6.14 3.40
C ASP A 178 -22.88 6.34 2.56
N PRO A 179 -22.99 6.61 1.24
CA PRO A 179 -21.83 6.68 0.35
C PRO A 179 -20.85 7.81 0.69
N ARG A 180 -21.25 8.80 1.49
CA ARG A 180 -20.34 9.83 2.00
C ARG A 180 -19.25 9.25 2.91
N LEU A 181 -19.47 8.04 3.44
CA LEU A 181 -18.55 7.34 4.32
C LEU A 181 -17.64 6.34 3.58
N TYR A 182 -17.69 6.32 2.24
CA TYR A 182 -16.93 5.41 1.37
C TYR A 182 -15.76 6.13 0.70
N THR A 183 -15.01 6.86 1.51
CA THR A 183 -13.84 7.61 1.04
C THR A 183 -12.54 6.86 1.31
N THR A 184 -11.51 7.14 0.52
CA THR A 184 -10.15 6.64 0.72
C THR A 184 -9.64 6.90 2.14
N TRP A 185 -9.96 8.07 2.70
CA TRP A 185 -9.53 8.47 4.03
C TRP A 185 -9.99 7.46 5.08
N ILE A 186 -11.28 7.16 5.07
CA ILE A 186 -11.91 6.24 6.03
C ILE A 186 -11.49 4.79 5.74
N ALA A 187 -11.39 4.39 4.46
CA ALA A 187 -10.90 3.07 4.08
C ALA A 187 -9.47 2.79 4.60
N MET A 188 -8.61 3.80 4.72
CA MET A 188 -7.27 3.61 5.30
C MET A 188 -7.27 3.52 6.83
N GLN A 189 -8.30 4.05 7.50
CA GLN A 189 -8.53 3.80 8.93
C GLN A 189 -9.00 2.36 9.16
N ASP A 190 -9.80 1.82 8.23
CA ASP A 190 -10.15 0.40 8.20
C ASP A 190 -8.91 -0.47 8.05
N LEU A 191 -8.03 -0.14 7.10
CA LEU A 191 -6.78 -0.87 6.89
C LEU A 191 -5.93 -0.92 8.17
N ASP A 192 -5.83 0.19 8.91
CA ASP A 192 -5.05 0.22 10.16
C ASP A 192 -5.69 -0.61 11.28
N GLN A 193 -7.02 -0.62 11.37
CA GLN A 193 -7.71 -1.48 12.32
C GLN A 193 -7.54 -2.96 11.98
N VAL A 194 -7.53 -3.32 10.69
CA VAL A 194 -7.20 -4.68 10.24
C VAL A 194 -5.77 -5.04 10.62
N ARG A 195 -4.80 -4.13 10.40
CA ARG A 195 -3.40 -4.33 10.82
C ARG A 195 -3.33 -4.65 12.32
N GLU A 196 -3.96 -3.83 13.15
CA GLU A 196 -3.95 -4.02 14.61
C GLU A 196 -4.63 -5.32 15.01
N ALA A 197 -5.79 -5.62 14.45
CA ALA A 197 -6.57 -6.82 14.77
C ALA A 197 -5.91 -8.11 14.29
N LEU A 198 -5.03 -8.06 13.29
CA LEU A 198 -4.16 -9.16 12.88
C LEU A 198 -2.86 -9.27 13.70
N GLY A 199 -2.59 -8.32 14.60
CA GLY A 199 -1.42 -8.34 15.49
C GLY A 199 -0.14 -7.75 14.89
N TYR A 200 -0.19 -7.05 13.76
CA TYR A 200 1.02 -6.54 13.10
C TYR A 200 1.40 -5.15 13.62
N GLN A 201 2.65 -4.96 14.07
CA GLN A 201 3.12 -3.65 14.56
C GLN A 201 3.46 -2.68 13.43
N GLN A 202 4.20 -3.16 12.43
CA GLN A 202 4.54 -2.43 11.22
C GLN A 202 4.25 -3.26 9.98
N ILE A 203 3.92 -2.59 8.89
CA ILE A 203 3.56 -3.23 7.61
C ILE A 203 4.40 -2.67 6.46
N ASN A 204 4.50 -3.46 5.40
CA ASN A 204 4.95 -2.99 4.09
C ASN A 204 3.72 -2.77 3.20
N LEU A 205 3.71 -1.73 2.39
CA LEU A 205 2.58 -1.41 1.51
C LEU A 205 2.97 -1.56 0.05
N TYR A 206 2.14 -2.26 -0.73
CA TYR A 206 2.20 -2.26 -2.19
C TYR A 206 0.89 -1.68 -2.71
N GLY A 207 0.97 -0.55 -3.41
CA GLY A 207 -0.18 0.04 -4.10
C GLY A 207 0.02 -0.05 -5.61
N VAL A 208 -1.02 -0.45 -6.34
CA VAL A 208 -1.06 -0.38 -7.80
C VAL A 208 -2.18 0.52 -8.28
N SER A 209 -1.92 1.37 -9.28
CA SER A 209 -2.92 2.29 -9.84
C SER A 209 -3.56 3.14 -8.73
N TYR A 210 -4.89 3.20 -8.60
CA TYR A 210 -5.58 3.89 -7.49
C TYR A 210 -5.09 3.44 -6.09
N GLY A 211 -4.63 2.19 -5.94
CA GLY A 211 -4.02 1.69 -4.71
C GLY A 211 -2.80 2.50 -4.27
N THR A 212 -2.08 3.15 -5.19
CA THR A 212 -0.99 4.08 -4.85
C THR A 212 -1.50 5.32 -4.13
N ARG A 213 -2.64 5.88 -4.54
CA ARG A 213 -3.32 6.97 -3.83
C ARG A 213 -3.76 6.51 -2.44
N ALA A 214 -4.31 5.29 -2.31
CA ALA A 214 -4.66 4.73 -1.01
C ALA A 214 -3.43 4.60 -0.08
N VAL A 215 -2.30 4.10 -0.58
CA VAL A 215 -1.04 4.01 0.18
C VAL A 215 -0.56 5.38 0.65
N LEU A 216 -0.57 6.39 -0.22
CA LEU A 216 -0.21 7.76 0.14
C LEU A 216 -1.13 8.33 1.23
N THR A 217 -2.43 8.02 1.17
CA THR A 217 -3.41 8.40 2.20
C THR A 217 -3.14 7.69 3.53
N TYR A 218 -2.75 6.41 3.51
CA TYR A 218 -2.38 5.67 4.72
C TYR A 218 -1.12 6.27 5.36
N LEU A 219 -0.08 6.56 4.57
CA LEU A 219 1.16 7.18 5.06
C LEU A 219 0.92 8.52 5.75
N LYS A 220 -0.05 9.31 5.25
CA LYS A 220 -0.41 10.60 5.85
C LYS A 220 -1.04 10.43 7.24
N GLN A 221 -1.74 9.33 7.48
CA GLN A 221 -2.44 9.05 8.74
C GLN A 221 -1.57 8.27 9.75
N TYR A 222 -0.76 7.31 9.26
CA TYR A 222 -0.09 6.32 10.08
C TYR A 222 1.40 6.10 9.68
N PRO A 223 2.23 7.16 9.59
CA PRO A 223 3.60 7.04 9.08
C PRO A 223 4.46 6.06 9.91
N ASP A 224 4.29 6.05 11.24
CA ASP A 224 5.07 5.19 12.14
C ASP A 224 4.72 3.70 12.05
N ARG A 225 3.61 3.36 11.37
CA ARG A 225 3.15 1.98 11.14
C ARG A 225 3.70 1.38 9.85
N VAL A 226 4.40 2.17 9.03
CA VAL A 226 4.89 1.72 7.73
C VAL A 226 6.41 1.55 7.75
N ARG A 227 6.86 0.35 7.36
CA ARG A 227 8.29 0.04 7.23
C ARG A 227 8.82 0.32 5.83
N SER A 228 8.07 -0.05 4.80
CA SER A 228 8.44 0.20 3.40
C SER A 228 7.24 0.29 2.48
N VAL A 229 7.42 0.93 1.33
CA VAL A 229 6.36 1.27 0.38
C VAL A 229 6.83 0.98 -1.04
N ILE A 230 5.94 0.42 -1.84
CA ILE A 230 6.06 0.29 -3.29
C ILE A 230 4.81 0.91 -3.91
N LEU A 231 5.01 1.83 -4.87
CA LEU A 231 3.95 2.46 -5.64
C LEU A 231 4.16 2.12 -7.12
N ASP A 232 3.20 1.44 -7.73
CA ASP A 232 3.26 0.95 -9.11
C ASP A 232 2.12 1.56 -9.94
N GLY A 233 2.46 2.33 -10.99
CA GLY A 233 1.47 3.15 -11.70
C GLY A 233 0.90 4.24 -10.79
N VAL A 234 1.74 5.22 -10.42
CA VAL A 234 1.45 6.23 -9.40
C VAL A 234 0.30 7.14 -9.83
N VAL A 235 -0.67 7.29 -8.93
CA VAL A 235 -1.76 8.25 -8.98
C VAL A 235 -1.56 9.25 -7.82
N PRO A 236 -0.97 10.44 -8.08
CA PRO A 236 -0.79 11.50 -7.08
C PRO A 236 -2.11 11.92 -6.42
N GLN A 237 -2.07 12.58 -5.25
CA GLN A 237 -3.28 12.96 -4.50
C GLN A 237 -4.06 14.12 -5.16
N ASP A 238 -3.37 14.97 -5.91
CA ASP A 238 -3.86 16.17 -6.57
C ASP A 238 -4.40 15.92 -7.98
N GLU A 239 -4.18 14.72 -8.53
CA GLU A 239 -4.70 14.36 -9.84
C GLU A 239 -6.23 14.16 -9.81
N VAL A 240 -6.93 14.74 -10.78
CA VAL A 240 -8.35 14.45 -10.99
C VAL A 240 -8.47 13.23 -11.89
N LEU A 241 -8.97 12.13 -11.33
CA LEU A 241 -9.07 10.85 -12.04
C LEU A 241 -9.96 10.98 -13.27
N GLY A 242 -9.52 10.37 -14.37
CA GLY A 242 -10.29 10.24 -15.61
C GLY A 242 -10.05 11.35 -16.64
N ILE A 243 -9.69 12.57 -16.23
CA ILE A 243 -9.58 13.72 -17.15
C ILE A 243 -8.48 13.51 -18.21
N ASP A 244 -7.31 13.04 -17.80
CA ASP A 244 -6.16 12.90 -18.70
C ASP A 244 -6.11 11.55 -19.43
N VAL A 245 -7.03 10.63 -19.13
CA VAL A 245 -7.01 9.26 -19.68
C VAL A 245 -7.02 9.26 -21.22
N GLY A 246 -7.85 10.10 -21.84
CA GLY A 246 -7.89 10.19 -23.31
C GLY A 246 -6.58 10.67 -23.93
N ARG A 247 -5.93 11.66 -23.30
CA ARG A 247 -4.64 12.20 -23.74
C ARG A 247 -3.53 11.16 -23.58
N ASP A 248 -3.46 10.51 -22.43
CA ASP A 248 -2.44 9.51 -22.15
C ASP A 248 -2.61 8.24 -23.00
N ALA A 249 -3.84 7.83 -23.26
CA ALA A 249 -4.14 6.74 -24.19
C ALA A 249 -3.68 7.07 -25.61
N GLN A 250 -3.96 8.28 -26.11
CA GLN A 250 -3.49 8.70 -27.43
C GLN A 250 -1.96 8.70 -27.51
N ARG A 251 -1.28 9.24 -26.49
CA ARG A 251 0.18 9.24 -26.41
C ARG A 251 0.76 7.82 -26.44
N ALA A 252 0.15 6.89 -25.71
CA ALA A 252 0.57 5.49 -25.71
C ALA A 252 0.39 4.85 -27.10
N LEU A 253 -0.71 5.15 -27.79
CA LEU A 253 -0.96 4.68 -29.15
C LEU A 253 0.06 5.23 -30.14
N ASP A 254 0.36 6.53 -30.06
CA ASP A 254 1.37 7.18 -30.91
C ASP A 254 2.75 6.54 -30.72
N MET A 255 3.11 6.19 -29.47
CA MET A 255 4.36 5.49 -29.16
C MET A 255 4.39 4.07 -29.76
N ILE A 256 3.26 3.36 -29.77
CA ILE A 256 3.13 2.04 -30.40
C ILE A 256 3.32 2.18 -31.92
N PHE A 257 2.67 3.16 -32.55
CA PHE A 257 2.81 3.40 -33.99
C PHE A 257 4.22 3.81 -34.38
N ALA A 258 4.86 4.69 -33.61
CA ALA A 258 6.25 5.06 -33.83
C ALA A 258 7.18 3.84 -33.74
N ARG A 259 6.95 2.95 -32.75
CA ARG A 259 7.69 1.70 -32.62
C ARG A 259 7.43 0.75 -33.79
N CYS A 260 6.20 0.65 -34.26
CA CYS A 260 5.83 -0.18 -35.41
C CYS A 260 6.49 0.33 -36.70
N ALA A 261 6.44 1.63 -36.96
CA ALA A 261 7.08 2.24 -38.14
C ALA A 261 8.60 2.04 -38.17
N ALA A 262 9.23 1.97 -37.00
CA ALA A 262 10.66 1.68 -36.85
C ALA A 262 11.03 0.19 -36.96
N ASP A 263 10.04 -0.71 -36.90
CA ASP A 263 10.23 -2.16 -37.02
C ASP A 263 9.87 -2.63 -38.43
N GLN A 264 10.79 -3.29 -39.13
CA GLN A 264 10.58 -3.68 -40.53
C GLN A 264 9.40 -4.64 -40.72
N ALA A 265 9.21 -5.59 -39.79
CA ALA A 265 8.15 -6.58 -39.91
C ALA A 265 6.77 -5.95 -39.64
N CYS A 266 6.68 -5.07 -38.65
CA CYS A 266 5.44 -4.37 -38.31
C CYS A 266 5.05 -3.33 -39.37
N ASN A 267 6.02 -2.55 -39.88
CA ASN A 267 5.77 -1.49 -40.86
C ASN A 267 5.32 -2.02 -42.24
N GLN A 268 5.47 -3.32 -42.49
CA GLN A 268 5.06 -3.98 -43.74
C GLN A 268 3.77 -4.80 -43.61
N ALA A 269 3.18 -4.89 -42.41
CA ALA A 269 2.00 -5.69 -42.11
C ALA A 269 0.68 -4.99 -42.49
#